data_AF-A0A4V2DCJ9-F1
#
_entry.id   AF-A0A4V2DCJ9-F1
#
_cell.length_a   1.000
_cell.length_b   1.000
_cell.length_c   1.000
_cell.angle_alpha   90.00
_cell.angle_beta   90.00
_cell.angle_gamma   90.00
#
_symmetry.space_group_name_H-M   'P 1'
#
loop_
_entity.id
_entity.type
_entity.pdbx_description
1 polymer ?
#
loop_
_entity_poly.entity_id
_entity_poly.type
_entity_poly.pdbx_seq_one_letter_code
_entity_poly.pdbx_strand_id
1 'polypeptide(L)'
;MEKEFDIILGKIYLLYYKAKISLGEAHLIQTPKDYLEKFEIVMPFKCDLDILDYLVGRRTSTYSTLSNKCWILFVLEITKILSYRESFGIGKLYNKILNRNIDTDIRLECFRPILQLIDNKCQNGIVNKLTFLRDKHYAHTDAEVEQLTSQLFPTYNEAWDMTFVIEQFLRDIYGQKDSDVDLEINRHFDGYLREFRRTYEYFKTIQDPIEKMILRNHFDHEKIQAYFESQE
;
A
#
# COMPACT_ATOMS: atom_id res chain seq x y z
N MET A 1 1.39 32.79 -12.40
CA MET A 1 0.44 32.51 -11.30
C MET A 1 0.57 31.04 -10.88
N GLU A 2 1.80 30.52 -10.82
CA GLU A 2 2.12 29.09 -10.63
C GLU A 2 1.93 28.59 -9.19
N LYS A 3 1.90 29.50 -8.21
CA LYS A 3 1.81 29.14 -6.80
C LYS A 3 0.63 28.22 -6.48
N GLU A 4 -0.53 28.41 -7.10
CA GLU A 4 -1.70 27.56 -6.80
C GLU A 4 -1.51 26.13 -7.35
N PHE A 5 -1.00 26.01 -8.59
CA PHE A 5 -0.68 24.71 -9.19
C PHE A 5 0.33 23.95 -8.32
N ASP A 6 1.43 24.60 -7.94
CA ASP A 6 2.50 24.01 -7.14
C ASP A 6 2.01 23.56 -5.76
N ILE A 7 1.17 24.36 -5.11
CA ILE A 7 0.59 24.03 -3.81
C ILE A 7 -0.32 22.80 -3.93
N ILE A 8 -1.14 22.71 -4.98
CA ILE A 8 -2.03 21.56 -5.18
C ILE A 8 -1.22 20.31 -5.54
N LEU A 9 -0.27 20.42 -6.46
CA LEU A 9 0.59 19.31 -6.87
C LEU A 9 1.43 18.79 -5.70
N GLY A 10 2.00 19.68 -4.88
CA GLY A 10 2.75 19.30 -3.67
C GLY A 10 1.88 18.55 -2.65
N LYS A 11 0.60 18.93 -2.51
CA LYS A 11 -0.36 18.19 -1.68
C LYS A 11 -0.68 16.81 -2.27
N ILE A 12 -0.90 16.71 -3.59
CA ILE A 12 -1.13 15.43 -4.26
C ILE A 12 0.07 14.51 -4.04
N TYR A 13 1.29 15.00 -4.25
CA TYR A 13 2.53 14.26 -4.01
C TYR A 13 2.62 13.77 -2.57
N LEU A 14 2.41 14.64 -1.58
CA LEU A 14 2.49 14.28 -0.17
C LEU A 14 1.47 13.19 0.20
N LEU A 15 0.23 13.30 -0.29
CA LEU A 15 -0.81 12.32 -0.03
C LEU A 15 -0.56 10.99 -0.73
N TYR A 16 -0.09 11.03 -1.98
CA TYR A 16 0.35 9.84 -2.69
C TYR A 16 1.47 9.12 -1.93
N TYR A 17 2.48 9.87 -1.46
CA TYR A 17 3.61 9.31 -0.74
C TYR A 17 3.18 8.60 0.54
N LYS A 18 2.33 9.26 1.33
CA LYS A 18 1.72 8.67 2.54
C LYS A 18 0.89 7.44 2.21
N ALA A 19 0.04 7.52 1.20
CA ALA A 19 -0.81 6.41 0.78
C ALA A 19 0.03 5.19 0.38
N LYS A 20 1.10 5.39 -0.40
CA LYS A 20 1.95 4.30 -0.88
C LYS A 20 2.79 3.67 0.24
N ILE A 21 3.23 4.46 1.24
CA ILE A 21 3.79 3.90 2.49
C ILE A 21 2.76 3.01 3.18
N SER A 22 1.55 3.53 3.43
CA SER A 22 0.50 2.79 4.14
C SER A 22 0.07 1.52 3.40
N LEU A 23 0.03 1.54 2.06
CA LEU A 23 -0.22 0.34 1.24
C LEU A 23 0.91 -0.68 1.41
N GLY A 24 2.16 -0.21 1.42
CA GLY A 24 3.33 -1.05 1.68
C GLY A 24 3.29 -1.72 3.03
N GLU A 25 3.01 -0.95 4.09
CA GLU A 25 2.86 -1.49 5.44
C GLU A 25 1.71 -2.50 5.54
N ALA A 26 0.54 -2.20 4.97
CA ALA A 26 -0.60 -3.12 4.98
C ALA A 26 -0.28 -4.44 4.28
N HIS A 27 0.31 -4.39 3.07
CA HIS A 27 0.63 -5.59 2.31
C HIS A 27 1.76 -6.39 2.99
N LEU A 28 2.84 -5.73 3.43
CA LEU A 28 3.95 -6.37 4.13
C LEU A 28 3.52 -7.00 5.45
N ILE A 29 2.66 -6.34 6.23
CA ILE A 29 2.18 -6.90 7.50
C ILE A 29 1.21 -8.04 7.26
N GLN A 30 0.40 -8.01 6.20
CA GLN A 30 -0.58 -9.07 5.96
C GLN A 30 0.05 -10.32 5.35
N THR A 31 0.90 -10.15 4.34
CA THR A 31 1.53 -11.23 3.55
C THR A 31 2.97 -10.84 3.20
N PRO A 32 3.90 -10.92 4.18
CA PRO A 32 5.31 -10.57 3.97
C PRO A 32 5.94 -11.21 2.73
N LYS A 33 5.67 -12.50 2.47
CA LYS A 33 6.20 -13.21 1.30
C LYS A 33 5.76 -12.57 -0.01
N ASP A 34 4.45 -12.42 -0.23
CA ASP A 34 3.89 -11.87 -1.46
C ASP A 34 4.41 -10.44 -1.72
N TYR A 35 4.58 -9.65 -0.65
CA TYR A 35 5.16 -8.32 -0.74
C TYR A 35 6.62 -8.36 -1.22
N LEU A 36 7.46 -9.17 -0.57
CA LEU A 36 8.88 -9.30 -0.93
C LEU A 36 9.07 -9.81 -2.36
N GLU A 37 8.27 -10.81 -2.76
CA GLU A 37 8.29 -11.35 -4.13
C GLU A 37 7.89 -10.29 -5.16
N LYS A 38 6.82 -9.52 -4.92
CA LYS A 38 6.35 -8.49 -5.84
C LYS A 38 7.40 -7.40 -6.11
N PHE A 39 8.19 -7.05 -5.11
CA PHE A 39 9.19 -5.99 -5.20
C PHE A 39 10.62 -6.51 -5.36
N GLU A 40 10.80 -7.81 -5.55
CA GLU A 40 12.11 -8.47 -5.66
C GLU A 40 13.06 -8.11 -4.50
N ILE A 41 12.50 -7.92 -3.30
CA ILE A 41 13.26 -7.50 -2.13
C ILE A 41 13.90 -8.73 -1.49
N VAL A 42 15.23 -8.73 -1.46
CA VAL A 42 15.99 -9.81 -0.80
C VAL A 42 16.06 -9.54 0.71
N MET A 43 15.63 -10.52 1.49
CA MET A 43 15.72 -10.46 2.95
C MET A 43 17.19 -10.43 3.41
N PRO A 44 17.60 -9.50 4.29
CA PRO A 44 18.99 -9.40 4.73
C PRO A 44 19.37 -10.44 5.80
N PHE A 45 18.56 -11.51 5.96
CA PHE A 45 18.74 -12.56 6.95
C PHE A 45 18.03 -13.85 6.49
N LYS A 46 18.48 -15.00 7.02
CA LYS A 46 17.91 -16.31 6.72
C LYS A 46 16.55 -16.44 7.42
N CYS A 47 15.47 -16.46 6.64
CA CYS A 47 14.09 -16.53 7.11
C CYS A 47 13.30 -17.51 6.23
N ASP A 48 12.51 -18.41 6.83
CA ASP A 48 11.52 -19.20 6.09
C ASP A 48 10.26 -18.35 5.95
N LEU A 49 9.99 -17.87 4.73
CA LEU A 49 8.91 -16.93 4.45
C LEU A 49 7.52 -17.52 4.68
N ASP A 50 7.34 -18.83 4.48
CA ASP A 50 6.04 -19.47 4.71
C ASP A 50 5.75 -19.59 6.20
N ILE A 51 6.77 -19.90 7.01
CA ILE A 51 6.64 -19.88 8.47
C ILE A 51 6.43 -18.45 8.98
N LEU A 52 7.12 -17.46 8.40
CA LEU A 52 6.92 -16.05 8.73
C LEU A 52 5.48 -15.60 8.48
N ASP A 53 4.93 -15.83 7.29
CA ASP A 53 3.55 -15.49 6.94
C ASP A 53 2.56 -16.18 7.90
N TYR A 54 2.80 -17.45 8.23
CA TYR A 54 1.99 -18.17 9.19
C TYR A 54 2.01 -17.53 10.57
N LEU A 55 3.20 -17.19 11.10
CA LEU A 55 3.34 -16.58 12.42
C LEU A 55 2.64 -15.22 12.48
N VAL A 56 2.81 -14.39 11.46
CA VAL A 56 2.19 -13.07 11.36
C VAL A 56 0.67 -13.16 11.29
N GLY A 57 0.14 -14.07 10.46
CA GLY A 57 -1.29 -14.27 10.29
C GLY A 57 -1.98 -14.91 11.51
N ARG A 58 -1.31 -15.83 12.23
CA ARG A 58 -1.91 -16.58 13.35
C ARG A 58 -1.70 -15.99 14.74
N ARG A 59 -0.55 -15.36 15.01
CA ARG A 59 -0.13 -15.09 16.40
C ARG A 59 -0.47 -13.71 16.92
N THR A 60 -0.90 -12.80 16.06
CA THR A 60 -0.96 -11.40 16.45
C THR A 60 -2.19 -10.70 15.91
N SER A 61 -3.28 -10.74 16.68
CA SER A 61 -4.44 -9.86 16.48
C SER A 61 -4.03 -8.38 16.40
N THR A 62 -2.95 -8.00 17.10
CA THR A 62 -2.32 -6.69 17.03
C THR A 62 -1.77 -6.35 15.63
N TYR A 63 -1.17 -7.31 14.92
CA TYR A 63 -0.60 -7.08 13.58
C TYR A 63 -1.69 -7.03 12.50
N SER A 64 -2.72 -7.89 12.56
CA SER A 64 -3.89 -7.75 11.68
C SER A 64 -4.58 -6.39 11.91
N THR A 65 -4.74 -5.96 13.16
CA THR A 65 -5.27 -4.62 13.48
C THR A 65 -4.41 -3.50 12.90
N LEU A 66 -3.08 -3.63 12.94
CA LEU A 66 -2.15 -2.64 12.40
C LEU A 66 -2.22 -2.60 10.86
N SER A 67 -2.19 -3.77 10.21
CA SER A 67 -2.38 -3.91 8.76
C SER A 67 -3.67 -3.22 8.30
N ASN A 68 -4.79 -3.50 8.98
CA ASN A 68 -6.08 -2.90 8.67
C ASN A 68 -6.07 -1.38 8.83
N LYS A 69 -5.39 -0.85 9.85
CA LYS A 69 -5.21 0.61 10.03
C LYS A 69 -4.39 1.22 8.91
N CYS A 70 -3.29 0.59 8.50
CA CYS A 70 -2.48 1.04 7.37
C CYS A 70 -3.32 1.03 6.08
N TRP A 71 -4.11 -0.02 5.84
CA TRP A 71 -5.01 -0.08 4.71
C TRP A 71 -6.07 1.04 4.71
N ILE A 72 -6.69 1.30 5.87
CA ILE A 72 -7.62 2.43 6.04
C ILE A 72 -6.97 3.74 5.63
N LEU A 73 -5.77 4.02 6.14
CA LEU A 73 -5.03 5.24 5.81
C LEU A 73 -4.75 5.33 4.31
N PHE A 74 -4.36 4.23 3.68
CA PHE A 74 -4.22 4.17 2.22
C PHE A 74 -5.52 4.56 1.52
N VAL A 75 -6.65 3.91 1.85
CA VAL A 75 -7.96 4.18 1.25
C VAL A 75 -8.37 5.64 1.42
N LEU A 76 -8.18 6.22 2.61
CA LEU A 76 -8.54 7.60 2.91
C LEU A 76 -7.72 8.62 2.11
N GLU A 77 -6.42 8.41 1.93
CA GLU A 77 -5.56 9.36 1.22
C GLU A 77 -5.61 9.18 -0.30
N ILE A 78 -5.75 7.95 -0.79
CA ILE A 78 -5.73 7.66 -2.23
C ILE A 78 -7.04 8.10 -2.90
N THR A 79 -8.19 7.86 -2.26
CA THR A 79 -9.51 8.29 -2.78
C THR A 79 -9.62 9.81 -2.84
N LYS A 80 -8.87 10.50 -1.99
CA LYS A 80 -8.78 11.94 -1.91
C LYS A 80 -8.13 12.53 -3.17
N ILE A 81 -7.01 11.97 -3.61
CA ILE A 81 -6.31 12.44 -4.82
C ILE A 81 -6.96 11.91 -6.11
N LEU A 82 -7.65 10.76 -6.07
CA LEU A 82 -8.42 10.20 -7.19
C LEU A 82 -9.87 10.75 -7.26
N SER A 83 -10.04 12.06 -7.07
CA SER A 83 -11.36 12.70 -6.99
C SER A 83 -11.47 13.93 -7.88
N TYR A 84 -12.69 14.23 -8.32
CA TYR A 84 -13.06 15.51 -8.93
C TYR A 84 -13.58 16.55 -7.92
N ARG A 85 -13.91 16.12 -6.70
CA ARG A 85 -14.58 16.96 -5.70
C ARG A 85 -13.59 17.55 -4.71
N GLU A 86 -12.60 16.76 -4.32
CA GLU A 86 -11.61 17.11 -3.31
C GLU A 86 -10.73 18.27 -3.71
N SER A 87 -10.35 19.12 -2.75
CA SER A 87 -9.58 20.35 -3.00
C SER A 87 -8.24 20.11 -3.70
N PHE A 88 -7.63 18.94 -3.50
CA PHE A 88 -6.39 18.46 -4.11
C PHE A 88 -6.62 17.18 -4.95
N GLY A 89 -7.83 16.99 -5.46
CA GLY A 89 -8.13 15.89 -6.38
C GLY A 89 -7.56 16.16 -7.78
N ILE A 90 -6.97 15.14 -8.41
CA ILE A 90 -6.34 15.24 -9.72
C ILE A 90 -7.35 15.63 -10.80
N GLY A 91 -8.56 15.07 -10.77
CA GLY A 91 -9.63 15.47 -11.69
C GLY A 91 -10.07 16.92 -11.50
N LYS A 92 -10.04 17.43 -10.26
CA LYS A 92 -10.35 18.85 -9.98
C LYS A 92 -9.24 19.76 -10.48
N LEU A 93 -7.97 19.37 -10.29
CA LEU A 93 -6.82 20.11 -10.80
C LEU A 93 -6.86 20.19 -12.33
N TYR A 94 -7.10 19.06 -12.99
CA TYR A 94 -7.30 19.00 -14.45
C TYR A 94 -8.36 20.00 -14.92
N ASN A 95 -9.55 19.99 -14.30
CA ASN A 95 -10.63 20.91 -14.66
C ASN A 95 -10.27 22.39 -14.41
N LYS A 96 -9.47 22.70 -13.39
CA LYS A 96 -9.01 24.07 -13.16
C LYS A 96 -8.06 24.55 -14.25
N ILE A 97 -7.16 23.69 -14.74
CA ILE A 97 -6.24 24.02 -15.83
C ILE A 97 -7.02 24.13 -17.15
N LEU A 98 -7.87 23.15 -17.46
CA LEU A 98 -8.69 23.12 -18.68
C LEU A 98 -9.58 24.37 -18.82
N ASN A 99 -10.20 24.81 -17.72
CA ASN A 99 -11.04 26.00 -17.68
C ASN A 99 -10.25 27.32 -17.53
N ARG A 100 -8.92 27.28 -17.58
CA ARG A 100 -8.03 28.45 -17.42
C ARG A 100 -8.17 29.19 -16.09
N ASN A 101 -8.63 28.50 -15.04
CA ASN A 101 -8.65 29.03 -13.67
C ASN A 101 -7.27 29.00 -13.02
N ILE A 102 -6.40 28.10 -13.49
CA ILE A 102 -4.98 28.02 -13.16
C ILE A 102 -4.21 28.13 -14.47
N ASP A 103 -3.26 29.05 -14.51
CA ASP A 103 -2.37 29.26 -15.65
C ASP A 103 -1.06 28.49 -15.43
N THR A 104 -0.73 27.59 -16.34
CA THR A 104 0.44 26.69 -16.26
C THR A 104 0.79 26.12 -17.64
N ASP A 105 2.09 25.91 -17.89
CA ASP A 105 2.60 25.37 -19.16
C ASP A 105 2.56 23.83 -19.25
N ILE A 106 1.83 23.19 -18.33
CA ILE A 106 1.71 21.72 -18.27
C ILE A 106 0.83 21.20 -19.41
N ARG A 107 1.36 20.23 -20.14
CA ARG A 107 0.66 19.48 -21.18
C ARG A 107 -0.39 18.58 -20.55
N LEU A 108 -1.66 18.77 -20.93
CA LEU A 108 -2.79 18.04 -20.36
C LEU A 108 -2.80 16.54 -20.70
N GLU A 109 -2.04 16.12 -21.71
CA GLU A 109 -1.93 14.71 -22.12
C GLU A 109 -1.43 13.80 -20.98
N CYS A 110 -0.59 14.32 -20.07
CA CYS A 110 -0.09 13.53 -18.93
C CYS A 110 -1.20 13.14 -17.94
N PHE A 111 -2.35 13.83 -17.94
CA PHE A 111 -3.50 13.46 -17.12
C PHE A 111 -4.27 12.26 -17.71
N ARG A 112 -4.11 11.93 -18.99
CA ARG A 112 -4.96 10.92 -19.65
C ARG A 112 -4.98 9.56 -18.93
N PRO A 113 -3.86 8.94 -18.54
CA PRO A 113 -3.89 7.63 -17.89
C PRO A 113 -4.65 7.64 -16.56
N ILE A 114 -4.45 8.71 -15.78
CA ILE A 114 -5.09 8.84 -14.46
C ILE A 114 -6.57 9.25 -14.57
N LEU A 115 -6.96 10.03 -15.57
CA LEU A 115 -8.37 10.31 -15.84
C LEU A 115 -9.10 9.07 -16.33
N GLN A 116 -8.49 8.22 -17.16
CA GLN A 116 -9.07 6.93 -17.55
C GLN A 116 -9.34 6.02 -16.33
N LEU A 117 -8.44 6.05 -15.35
CA LEU A 117 -8.61 5.35 -14.09
C LEU A 117 -9.79 5.92 -13.27
N ILE A 118 -9.87 7.25 -13.11
CA ILE A 118 -10.91 7.93 -12.33
C ILE A 118 -12.29 7.83 -13.01
N ASP A 119 -12.34 7.98 -14.32
CA ASP A 119 -13.57 7.99 -15.12
C ASP A 119 -14.10 6.59 -15.43
N ASN A 120 -13.42 5.54 -14.96
CA ASN A 120 -13.86 4.17 -15.14
C ASN A 120 -15.20 3.94 -14.42
N LYS A 121 -16.29 3.89 -15.20
CA LYS A 121 -17.66 3.68 -14.70
C LYS A 121 -17.96 2.22 -14.34
N CYS A 122 -17.01 1.30 -14.50
CA CYS A 122 -17.19 -0.08 -14.09
C CYS A 122 -17.38 -0.15 -12.56
N GLN A 123 -18.45 -0.78 -12.09
CA GLN A 123 -18.68 -0.98 -10.64
C GLN A 123 -17.52 -1.73 -9.98
N ASN A 124 -16.86 -2.61 -10.72
CA ASN A 124 -15.68 -3.36 -10.26
C ASN A 124 -14.36 -2.62 -10.50
N GLY A 125 -14.40 -1.37 -11.00
CA GLY A 125 -13.22 -0.54 -11.14
C GLY A 125 -12.65 -0.15 -9.78
N ILE A 126 -11.32 -0.14 -9.67
CA ILE A 126 -10.62 0.10 -8.40
C ILE A 126 -11.07 1.39 -7.69
N VAL A 127 -11.27 2.49 -8.40
CA VAL A 127 -11.70 3.76 -7.78
C VAL A 127 -13.07 3.64 -7.11
N ASN A 128 -13.99 2.87 -7.72
CA ASN A 128 -15.30 2.61 -7.14
C ASN A 128 -15.21 1.67 -5.93
N LYS A 129 -14.38 0.61 -5.99
CA LYS A 129 -14.10 -0.26 -4.83
C LYS A 129 -13.53 0.52 -3.64
N LEU A 130 -12.55 1.38 -3.89
CA LEU A 130 -11.93 2.23 -2.86
C LEU A 130 -12.92 3.25 -2.29
N THR A 131 -13.73 3.87 -3.15
CA THR A 131 -14.77 4.81 -2.71
C THR A 131 -15.82 4.10 -1.85
N PHE A 132 -16.25 2.90 -2.26
CA PHE A 132 -17.16 2.08 -1.48
C PHE A 132 -16.59 1.71 -0.11
N LEU A 133 -15.33 1.25 -0.06
CA LEU A 133 -14.65 0.96 1.21
C LEU A 133 -14.53 2.19 2.10
N ARG A 134 -14.12 3.33 1.54
CA ARG A 134 -14.04 4.60 2.26
C ARG A 134 -15.38 4.94 2.92
N ASP A 135 -16.46 4.88 2.15
CA ASP A 135 -17.79 5.24 2.64
C ASP A 135 -18.30 4.23 3.70
N LYS A 136 -17.89 2.97 3.60
CA LYS A 136 -18.17 1.93 4.60
C LYS A 136 -17.37 2.10 5.90
N HIS A 137 -16.10 2.50 5.82
CA HIS A 137 -15.29 2.78 7.00
C HIS A 137 -15.91 3.84 7.92
N TYR A 138 -16.61 4.82 7.36
CA TYR A 138 -17.31 5.84 8.15
C TYR A 138 -18.59 5.34 8.82
N ALA A 139 -19.06 4.13 8.52
CA ALA A 139 -20.39 3.64 8.90
C ALA A 139 -20.42 2.30 9.64
N HIS A 140 -19.32 1.52 9.65
CA HIS A 140 -19.30 0.12 10.11
C HIS A 140 -18.12 -0.17 11.05
N THR A 141 -18.11 -1.36 11.65
CA THR A 141 -17.06 -1.81 12.58
C THR A 141 -15.82 -2.36 11.87
N ASP A 142 -14.66 -2.38 12.54
CA ASP A 142 -13.37 -2.81 11.95
C ASP A 142 -13.42 -4.22 11.33
N ALA A 143 -14.12 -5.17 11.96
CA ALA A 143 -14.22 -6.56 11.48
C ALA A 143 -15.02 -6.68 10.16
N GLU A 144 -16.09 -5.91 10.00
CA GLU A 144 -16.87 -5.90 8.76
C GLU A 144 -16.05 -5.30 7.61
N VAL A 145 -15.23 -4.30 7.91
CA VAL A 145 -14.40 -3.70 6.86
C VAL A 145 -13.17 -4.53 6.52
N GLU A 146 -12.61 -5.28 7.47
CA GLU A 146 -11.58 -6.30 7.19
C GLU A 146 -12.11 -7.36 6.23
N GLN A 147 -13.32 -7.87 6.46
CA GLN A 147 -13.94 -8.86 5.57
C GLN A 147 -14.20 -8.28 4.17
N LEU A 148 -14.74 -7.06 4.09
CA LEU A 148 -14.98 -6.37 2.82
C LEU A 148 -13.67 -6.07 2.08
N THR A 149 -12.62 -5.67 2.80
CA THR A 149 -11.29 -5.44 2.23
C THR A 149 -10.75 -6.72 1.61
N SER A 150 -10.79 -7.83 2.34
CA SER A 150 -10.31 -9.13 1.85
C SER A 150 -11.08 -9.61 0.62
N GLN A 151 -12.38 -9.30 0.53
CA GLN A 151 -13.22 -9.64 -0.63
C GLN A 151 -12.90 -8.77 -1.86
N LEU A 152 -12.69 -7.46 -1.66
CA LEU A 152 -12.47 -6.52 -2.75
C LEU A 152 -11.03 -6.48 -3.24
N PHE A 153 -10.07 -6.74 -2.35
CA PHE A 153 -8.62 -6.64 -2.58
C PHE A 153 -7.87 -7.85 -2.01
N PRO A 154 -8.08 -9.07 -2.55
CA PRO A 154 -7.51 -10.29 -1.97
C PRO A 154 -5.97 -10.37 -2.04
N THR A 155 -5.32 -9.64 -2.95
CA THR A 155 -3.87 -9.73 -3.21
C THR A 155 -3.15 -8.39 -3.25
N TYR A 156 -3.82 -7.28 -2.93
CA TYR A 156 -3.34 -5.89 -3.10
C TYR A 156 -2.83 -5.49 -4.50
N ASN A 157 -2.74 -6.43 -5.47
CA ASN A 157 -2.11 -6.20 -6.77
C ASN A 157 -2.78 -5.08 -7.56
N GLU A 158 -4.11 -5.09 -7.61
CA GLU A 158 -4.88 -4.03 -8.27
C GLU A 158 -4.59 -2.64 -7.67
N ALA A 159 -4.41 -2.57 -6.33
CA ALA A 159 -4.04 -1.34 -5.63
C ALA A 159 -2.64 -0.85 -6.01
N TRP A 160 -1.68 -1.77 -6.12
CA TRP A 160 -0.33 -1.45 -6.58
C TRP A 160 -0.29 -0.99 -8.03
N ASP A 161 -1.00 -1.67 -8.92
CA ASP A 161 -1.06 -1.32 -10.35
C ASP A 161 -1.61 0.09 -10.52
N MET A 162 -2.66 0.44 -9.78
CA MET A 162 -3.18 1.80 -9.71
C MET A 162 -2.16 2.79 -9.18
N THR A 163 -1.46 2.45 -8.10
CA THR A 163 -0.42 3.31 -7.53
C THR A 163 0.71 3.58 -8.52
N PHE A 164 1.09 2.62 -9.37
CA PHE A 164 2.06 2.85 -10.45
C PHE A 164 1.56 3.84 -11.50
N VAL A 165 0.26 3.82 -11.83
CA VAL A 165 -0.34 4.83 -12.72
C VAL A 165 -0.24 6.23 -12.12
N ILE A 166 -0.48 6.38 -10.81
CA ILE A 166 -0.34 7.67 -10.12
C ILE A 166 1.12 8.10 -10.04
N GLU A 167 2.04 7.16 -9.82
CA GLU A 167 3.48 7.42 -9.84
C GLU A 167 3.93 7.98 -11.18
N GLN A 168 3.53 7.32 -12.27
CA GLN A 168 3.88 7.76 -13.62
C GLN A 168 3.31 9.15 -13.90
N PHE A 169 2.06 9.41 -13.51
CA PHE A 169 1.47 10.75 -13.59
C PHE A 169 2.31 11.81 -12.87
N LEU A 170 2.77 11.53 -11.64
CA LEU A 170 3.61 12.46 -10.89
C LEU A 170 4.97 12.67 -11.58
N ARG A 171 5.62 11.59 -12.03
CA ARG A 171 6.89 11.67 -12.78
C ARG A 171 6.74 12.50 -14.05
N ASP A 172 5.66 12.31 -14.80
CA ASP A 172 5.41 13.03 -16.05
C ASP A 172 5.14 14.53 -15.81
N ILE A 173 4.45 14.89 -14.73
CA ILE A 173 4.23 16.30 -14.38
C ILE A 173 5.52 16.94 -13.88
N TYR A 174 6.22 16.31 -12.94
CA TYR A 174 7.45 16.87 -12.38
C TYR A 174 8.58 16.96 -13.43
N GLY A 175 8.63 16.00 -14.36
CA GLY A 175 9.54 16.03 -15.51
C GLY A 175 9.29 17.18 -16.48
N GLN A 176 8.04 17.65 -16.62
CA GLN A 176 7.74 18.87 -17.39
C GLN A 176 8.19 20.16 -16.69
N LYS A 177 8.49 20.09 -15.40
CA LYS A 177 8.93 21.23 -14.58
C LYS A 177 10.42 21.23 -14.30
N ASP A 178 11.18 20.38 -14.98
CA ASP A 178 12.60 20.13 -14.71
C ASP A 178 12.90 19.93 -13.21
N SER A 179 11.96 19.27 -12.51
CA SER A 179 12.02 19.06 -11.06
C SER A 179 12.09 17.57 -10.79
N ASP A 180 13.09 17.15 -10.04
CA ASP A 180 13.16 15.77 -9.55
C ASP A 180 12.15 15.56 -8.42
N VAL A 181 11.51 14.39 -8.41
CA VAL A 181 10.60 13.97 -7.36
C VAL A 181 11.07 12.65 -6.77
N ASP A 182 11.29 12.62 -5.46
CA ASP A 182 11.63 11.40 -4.75
C ASP A 182 10.34 10.62 -4.44
N LEU A 183 10.16 9.50 -5.15
CA LEU A 183 9.05 8.56 -4.97
C LEU A 183 9.56 7.19 -4.47
N GLU A 184 10.83 7.13 -4.03
CA GLU A 184 11.51 5.90 -3.62
C GLU A 184 11.09 5.49 -2.20
N ILE A 185 10.09 4.63 -2.14
CA ILE A 185 9.63 4.11 -0.85
C ILE A 185 10.55 2.99 -0.33
N ASN A 186 11.38 2.42 -1.20
CA ASN A 186 12.36 1.38 -0.86
C ASN A 186 13.22 1.79 0.34
N ARG A 187 13.62 3.06 0.45
CA ARG A 187 14.39 3.57 1.60
C ARG A 187 13.62 3.51 2.91
N HIS A 188 12.31 3.79 2.89
CA HIS A 188 11.45 3.63 4.08
C HIS A 188 11.21 2.17 4.40
N PHE A 189 11.07 1.33 3.37
CA PHE A 189 10.86 -0.10 3.52
C PHE A 189 12.07 -0.83 4.08
N ASP A 190 13.30 -0.47 3.69
CA ASP A 190 14.53 -0.99 4.30
C ASP A 190 14.61 -0.67 5.81
N GLY A 191 14.04 0.47 6.22
CA GLY A 191 13.84 0.81 7.63
C GLY A 191 12.85 -0.13 8.32
N TYR A 192 11.70 -0.39 7.70
CA TYR A 192 10.69 -1.29 8.24
C TYR A 192 11.14 -2.74 8.32
N LEU A 193 11.77 -3.28 7.28
CA LEU A 193 12.30 -4.65 7.28
C LEU A 193 13.35 -4.85 8.37
N ARG A 194 14.10 -3.81 8.72
CA ARG A 194 15.06 -3.84 9.83
C ARG A 194 14.37 -3.94 11.20
N GLU A 195 13.32 -3.17 11.44
CA GLU A 195 12.55 -3.27 12.69
C GLU A 195 11.74 -4.57 12.74
N PHE A 196 11.16 -4.98 11.62
CA PHE A 196 10.44 -6.23 11.49
C PHE A 196 11.34 -7.44 11.68
N ARG A 197 12.60 -7.39 11.22
CA ARG A 197 13.63 -8.39 11.56
C ARG A 197 13.78 -8.54 13.06
N ARG A 198 13.84 -7.45 13.83
CA ARG A 198 13.97 -7.53 15.29
C ARG A 198 12.78 -8.25 15.90
N THR A 199 11.57 -7.95 15.41
CA THR A 199 10.36 -8.66 15.83
C THR A 199 10.39 -10.14 15.42
N TYR A 200 10.81 -10.45 14.19
CA TYR A 200 10.94 -11.83 13.74
C TYR A 200 11.98 -12.60 14.56
N GLU A 201 13.16 -12.05 14.82
CA GLU A 201 14.18 -12.66 15.69
C GLU A 201 13.66 -12.88 17.11
N TYR A 202 12.83 -11.96 17.62
CA TYR A 202 12.13 -12.14 18.90
C TYR A 202 11.17 -13.33 18.87
N PHE A 203 10.39 -13.50 17.79
CA PHE A 203 9.48 -14.64 17.61
C PHE A 203 10.15 -15.91 17.08
N LYS A 204 11.37 -15.82 16.54
CA LYS A 204 12.11 -16.93 15.96
C LYS A 204 12.42 -17.97 17.03
N THR A 205 12.66 -17.55 18.27
CA THR A 205 12.91 -18.48 19.38
C THR A 205 11.59 -18.89 20.03
N ILE A 206 10.99 -19.97 19.54
CA ILE A 206 9.75 -20.50 20.10
C ILE A 206 10.13 -21.50 21.18
N GLN A 207 9.96 -21.15 22.46
CA GLN A 207 10.20 -22.06 23.58
C GLN A 207 8.94 -22.84 24.00
N ASP A 208 7.75 -22.35 23.64
CA ASP A 208 6.47 -22.97 23.99
C ASP A 208 6.26 -24.31 23.25
N PRO A 209 6.12 -25.45 23.97
CA PRO A 209 5.88 -26.76 23.38
C PRO A 209 4.58 -26.86 22.56
N ILE A 210 3.52 -26.17 22.97
CA ILE A 210 2.22 -26.16 22.27
C ILE A 210 2.39 -25.47 20.93
N GLU A 211 3.08 -24.34 20.91
CA GLU A 211 3.39 -23.61 19.68
C GLU A 211 4.28 -24.40 18.72
N LYS A 212 5.29 -25.12 19.24
CA LYS A 212 6.11 -26.05 18.43
C LYS A 212 5.26 -27.14 17.82
N MET A 213 4.31 -27.70 18.58
CA MET A 213 3.38 -28.73 18.10
C MET A 213 2.47 -28.19 17.00
N ILE A 214 1.94 -26.97 17.16
CA ILE A 214 1.09 -26.31 16.16
C ILE A 214 1.84 -26.12 14.84
N LEU A 215 3.10 -25.67 14.88
CA LEU A 215 3.93 -25.53 13.67
C LEU A 215 4.21 -26.88 13.01
N ARG A 216 4.56 -27.91 13.79
CA ARG A 216 4.77 -29.28 13.30
C ARG A 216 3.54 -29.88 12.62
N ASN A 217 2.35 -29.47 13.03
CA ASN A 217 1.09 -29.93 12.42
C ASN A 217 0.71 -29.13 11.16
N HIS A 218 1.31 -27.96 10.95
CA HIS A 218 0.95 -27.08 9.83
C HIS A 218 1.89 -27.21 8.62
N PHE A 219 3.15 -27.56 8.85
CA PHE A 219 4.19 -27.61 7.82
C PHE A 219 4.79 -29.00 7.70
N ASP A 220 5.33 -29.32 6.51
CA ASP A 220 6.02 -30.58 6.25
C ASP A 220 7.22 -30.78 7.16
N HIS A 221 7.48 -32.04 7.51
CA HIS A 221 8.48 -32.41 8.52
C HIS A 221 9.87 -31.87 8.22
N GLU A 222 10.33 -31.97 6.97
CA GLU A 222 11.65 -31.49 6.53
C GLU A 222 11.80 -29.98 6.71
N LYS A 223 10.76 -29.21 6.36
CA LYS A 223 10.74 -27.76 6.47
C LYS A 223 10.77 -27.30 7.92
N ILE A 224 9.98 -27.96 8.75
CA ILE A 224 9.90 -27.64 10.18
C ILE A 224 11.14 -28.06 10.94
N GLN A 225 11.77 -29.17 10.54
CA GLN A 225 13.04 -29.60 11.07
C GLN A 225 14.14 -28.59 10.73
N ALA A 226 14.26 -28.20 9.46
CA ALA A 226 15.22 -27.17 9.03
C ALA A 226 14.99 -25.82 9.74
N TYR A 227 13.73 -25.45 9.99
CA TYR A 227 13.40 -24.26 10.77
C TYR A 227 13.87 -24.35 12.22
N PHE A 228 13.56 -25.43 12.94
CA PHE A 228 13.99 -25.59 14.34
C PHE A 228 15.51 -25.74 14.48
N GLU A 229 16.17 -26.45 13.57
CA GLU A 229 17.64 -26.57 13.53
C GLU A 229 18.31 -25.21 13.27
N SER A 230 17.63 -24.28 12.61
CA SER A 230 18.14 -22.90 12.41
C SER A 230 17.99 -21.98 13.64
N GLN A 231 17.39 -22.49 14.72
CA GLN A 231 17.23 -21.79 16.01
C GLN A 231 18.27 -22.20 17.06
N GLU A 232 19.00 -23.30 16.84
CA GLU A 232 20.13 -23.77 17.67
C GLU A 232 21.45 -23.10 17.26
#